data_AF-A0A7L4QWJ1-F1
#
_entry.id   AF-A0A7L4QWJ1-F1
#
_cell.length_a   1.000
_cell.length_b   1.000
_cell.length_c   1.000
_cell.angle_alpha   90.00
_cell.angle_beta   90.00
_cell.angle_gamma   90.00
#
_symmetry.space_group_name_H-M   'P 1'
#
loop_
_entity.id
_entity.type
_entity.pdbx_description
1 polymer ?
#
loop_
_entity_poly.entity_id
_entity_poly.type
_entity_poly.pdbx_seq_one_letter_code
_entity_poly.pdbx_strand_id
1 'polypeptide(L)'
;MYIVVAHLEEAGERVKGFMKSKGRLPNYVNCWCYDTLEMDHNNVFVDITIPQFLYLTTAHFDVDNDGEIIDVNPPSSPLDHWVSGQILESDYRSMAGNIKNYIESHKKAPNYANSALGKIPYPMLIYIYARIWAFMGSY
;
A
#
# COMPACT_ATOMS: atom_id res chain seq x y z
N MET A 1 13.64 -9.28 -4.51
CA MET A 1 12.78 -8.65 -5.52
C MET A 1 12.30 -7.31 -4.98
N TYR A 2 12.48 -6.24 -5.73
CA TYR A 2 12.09 -4.89 -5.30
C TYR A 2 11.16 -4.24 -6.32
N ILE A 3 10.32 -3.33 -5.83
CA ILE A 3 9.46 -2.47 -6.65
C ILE A 3 10.07 -1.08 -6.75
N VAL A 4 9.98 -0.45 -7.91
CA VAL A 4 10.32 0.97 -8.08
C VAL A 4 9.06 1.83 -8.06
N VAL A 5 9.23 3.11 -7.73
CA VAL A 5 8.17 4.13 -7.61
C VAL A 5 7.17 4.11 -8.77
N ALA A 6 7.63 4.13 -10.02
CA ALA A 6 6.73 4.15 -11.19
C ALA A 6 5.77 2.95 -11.24
N HIS A 7 6.24 1.76 -10.85
CA HIS A 7 5.39 0.56 -10.84
C HIS A 7 4.40 0.56 -9.67
N LEU A 8 4.73 1.25 -8.58
CA LEU A 8 3.86 1.46 -7.43
C LEU A 8 2.73 2.46 -7.74
N GLU A 9 3.02 3.49 -8.54
CA GLU A 9 2.04 4.44 -9.06
C GLU A 9 0.99 3.74 -9.94
N GLU A 10 1.43 2.89 -10.88
CA GLU A 10 0.53 2.06 -11.68
C GLU A 10 -0.31 1.10 -10.85
N ALA A 11 0.30 0.46 -9.83
CA ALA A 11 -0.43 -0.40 -8.91
C ALA A 11 -1.50 0.40 -8.13
N GLY A 12 -1.16 1.63 -7.71
CA GLY A 12 -2.10 2.57 -7.09
C GLY A 12 -3.30 2.88 -7.98
N GLU A 13 -3.06 3.18 -9.26
CA GLU A 13 -4.12 3.39 -10.25
C GLU A 13 -5.05 2.17 -10.40
N ARG A 14 -4.47 0.97 -10.52
CA ARG A 14 -5.22 -0.29 -10.66
C ARG A 14 -6.09 -0.56 -9.43
N VAL A 15 -5.54 -0.42 -8.21
CA VAL A 15 -6.29 -0.64 -6.96
C VAL A 15 -7.39 0.39 -6.81
N LYS A 16 -7.09 1.69 -7.02
CA LYS A 16 -8.08 2.78 -6.97
C LYS A 16 -9.24 2.53 -7.94
N GLY A 17 -8.94 2.20 -9.19
CA GLY A 17 -9.94 1.92 -10.23
C GLY A 17 -10.79 0.69 -9.93
N PHE A 18 -10.17 -0.38 -9.42
CA PHE A 18 -10.88 -1.59 -9.00
C PHE A 18 -11.86 -1.31 -7.87
N MET A 19 -11.42 -0.62 -6.82
CA MET A 19 -12.29 -0.29 -5.68
C MET A 19 -13.47 0.59 -6.09
N LYS A 20 -13.25 1.58 -6.97
CA LYS A 20 -14.32 2.42 -7.52
C LYS A 20 -15.34 1.64 -8.34
N SER A 21 -14.90 0.66 -9.12
CA SER A 21 -15.76 -0.10 -10.04
C SER A 21 -16.46 -1.30 -9.39
N LYS A 22 -15.83 -1.92 -8.39
CA LYS A 22 -16.32 -3.16 -7.76
C LYS A 22 -16.85 -2.98 -6.34
N GLY A 23 -16.59 -1.85 -5.69
CA GLY A 23 -17.03 -1.59 -4.32
C GLY A 23 -16.39 -2.51 -3.26
N ARG A 24 -15.29 -3.18 -3.60
CA ARG A 24 -14.56 -4.09 -2.72
C ARG A 24 -13.06 -4.05 -3.00
N LEU A 25 -12.26 -4.58 -2.07
CA LEU A 25 -10.84 -4.75 -2.27
C LEU A 25 -10.56 -5.80 -3.38
N PRO A 26 -9.50 -5.62 -4.18
CA PRO A 26 -8.96 -6.70 -5.00
C PRO A 26 -8.38 -7.81 -4.09
N ASN A 27 -8.09 -8.98 -4.65
CA ASN A 27 -7.35 -10.02 -3.91
C ASN A 27 -5.83 -9.77 -3.99
N TYR A 28 -5.38 -9.29 -5.15
CA TYR A 28 -4.00 -8.93 -5.45
C TYR A 28 -4.00 -7.77 -6.46
N VAL A 29 -2.85 -7.12 -6.60
CA VAL A 29 -2.57 -6.21 -7.71
C VAL A 29 -1.30 -6.68 -8.39
N ASN A 30 -1.34 -6.68 -9.71
CA ASN A 30 -0.17 -7.00 -10.49
C ASN A 30 0.75 -5.77 -10.57
N CYS A 31 2.02 -5.93 -10.22
CA CYS A 31 3.04 -4.90 -10.29
C CYS A 31 4.22 -5.35 -11.15
N TRP A 32 4.82 -4.39 -11.84
CA TRP A 32 6.13 -4.58 -12.45
C TRP A 32 7.20 -4.52 -11.35
N CYS A 33 8.14 -5.44 -11.36
CA CYS A 33 9.21 -5.49 -10.37
C CYS A 33 10.51 -5.97 -11.01
N TYR A 34 11.63 -5.66 -10.35
CA TYR A 34 12.94 -6.09 -10.78
C TYR A 34 13.32 -7.37 -10.05
N ASP A 35 13.56 -8.43 -10.82
CA ASP A 35 14.15 -9.64 -10.28
C ASP A 35 15.66 -9.45 -10.14
N THR A 36 16.13 -9.40 -8.90
CA THR A 36 17.56 -9.30 -8.55
C THR A 36 18.31 -10.62 -8.72
N LEU A 37 17.58 -11.72 -8.95
CA LEU A 37 18.17 -13.05 -9.15
C LEU A 37 18.50 -13.31 -10.64
N GLU A 38 17.96 -12.52 -11.56
CA GLU A 38 18.29 -12.61 -12.99
C GLU A 38 19.39 -11.61 -13.36
N MET A 39 20.43 -12.09 -14.05
CA MET A 39 21.60 -11.28 -14.43
C MET A 39 21.30 -10.13 -15.40
N ASP A 40 20.10 -10.12 -16.00
CA ASP A 40 19.65 -9.11 -16.97
C ASP A 40 18.62 -8.11 -16.39
N HIS A 41 18.30 -8.19 -15.09
CA HIS A 41 17.32 -7.33 -14.43
C HIS A 41 16.04 -7.16 -15.25
N ASN A 42 15.51 -8.27 -15.78
CA ASN A 42 14.26 -8.23 -16.52
C ASN A 42 13.13 -7.74 -15.63
N ASN A 43 12.26 -6.93 -16.23
CA ASN A 43 11.03 -6.54 -15.57
C ASN A 43 10.08 -7.74 -15.57
N VAL A 44 9.72 -8.19 -14.37
CA VAL A 44 8.79 -9.31 -14.16
C VAL A 44 7.47 -8.79 -13.61
N PHE A 45 6.39 -9.38 -14.09
CA PHE A 45 5.05 -9.17 -13.54
C PHE A 45 4.84 -10.04 -12.31
N VAL A 46 4.56 -9.42 -11.17
CA VAL A 46 4.28 -10.13 -9.93
C VAL A 46 2.95 -9.71 -9.34
N ASP A 47 2.19 -10.70 -8.91
CA ASP A 47 0.96 -10.49 -8.17
C ASP A 47 1.29 -10.29 -6.69
N ILE A 48 1.22 -9.03 -6.23
CA ILE A 48 1.35 -8.69 -4.81
C ILE A 48 -0.02 -8.67 -4.15
N THR A 49 -0.09 -9.23 -2.95
CA THR A 49 -1.33 -9.22 -2.15
C THR A 49 -1.66 -7.80 -1.68
N ILE A 50 -2.91 -7.52 -1.33
CA ILE A 50 -3.31 -6.19 -0.83
C ILE A 50 -2.60 -5.79 0.49
N PRO A 51 -2.32 -6.71 1.44
CA PRO A 51 -1.45 -6.40 2.57
C PRO A 51 -0.03 -6.01 2.18
N GLN A 52 0.56 -6.66 1.18
CA GLN A 52 1.89 -6.31 0.65
C GLN A 52 1.86 -4.95 -0.06
N PHE A 53 0.81 -4.69 -0.85
CA PHE A 53 0.60 -3.38 -1.45
C PHE A 53 0.53 -2.27 -0.40
N LEU A 54 -0.19 -2.48 0.71
CA LEU A 54 -0.21 -1.51 1.81
C LEU A 54 1.19 -1.29 2.38
N TYR A 55 1.94 -2.36 2.62
CA TYR A 55 3.31 -2.24 3.12
C TYR A 55 4.17 -1.40 2.17
N LEU A 56 4.27 -1.79 0.89
CA LEU A 56 5.10 -1.11 -0.10
C LEU A 56 4.75 0.36 -0.26
N THR A 57 3.45 0.67 -0.33
CA THR A 57 2.96 2.06 -0.44
C THR A 57 3.24 2.91 0.80
N THR A 58 3.30 2.31 1.99
CA THR A 58 3.67 3.02 3.21
C THR A 58 5.17 3.12 3.42
N ALA A 59 5.91 2.07 3.06
CA ALA A 59 7.35 1.98 3.26
C ALA A 59 8.12 2.94 2.33
N HIS A 60 7.63 3.18 1.13
CA HIS A 60 8.22 4.14 0.18
C HIS A 60 8.13 5.62 0.60
N PHE A 61 7.43 5.95 1.70
CA PHE A 61 7.52 7.28 2.30
C PHE A 61 8.75 7.45 3.20
N ASP A 62 9.42 6.35 3.52
CA ASP A 62 10.67 6.33 4.28
C ASP A 62 11.86 6.30 3.32
N VAL A 63 12.91 7.07 3.64
CA VAL A 63 14.12 7.16 2.80
C VAL A 63 15.00 5.91 2.90
N ASP A 64 14.81 5.11 3.95
CA ASP A 64 15.62 3.92 4.22
C ASP A 64 15.00 2.62 3.67
N ASN A 65 13.91 2.69 2.89
CA ASN A 65 13.26 1.48 2.35
C ASN A 65 13.64 1.22 0.88
N ASP A 66 14.32 0.11 0.64
CA ASP A 66 14.79 -0.33 -0.69
C ASP A 66 13.67 -0.93 -1.57
N GLY A 67 12.39 -0.79 -1.20
CA GLY A 67 11.26 -1.31 -1.97
C GLY A 67 11.14 -2.83 -1.96
N GLU A 68 11.72 -3.50 -0.96
CA GLU A 68 11.69 -4.94 -0.80
C GLU A 68 10.27 -5.47 -0.57
N ILE A 69 9.92 -6.53 -1.30
CA ILE A 69 8.65 -7.24 -1.10
C ILE A 69 8.84 -8.25 0.04
N ILE A 70 8.08 -8.06 1.12
CA ILE A 70 8.04 -8.98 2.27
C ILE A 70 6.71 -9.73 2.33
N ASP A 71 6.66 -10.82 3.09
CA ASP A 71 5.41 -11.50 3.41
C ASP A 71 4.60 -10.71 4.44
N VAL A 72 3.33 -10.46 4.12
CA VAL A 72 2.40 -9.72 4.99
C VAL A 72 1.07 -10.45 5.07
N ASN A 73 0.72 -10.92 6.27
CA ASN A 73 -0.57 -11.54 6.53
C ASN A 73 -1.73 -10.53 6.47
N PRO A 74 -2.94 -10.95 6.08
CA PRO A 74 -4.13 -10.11 6.12
C PRO A 74 -4.49 -9.68 7.56
N PRO A 75 -5.23 -8.58 7.75
CA PRO A 75 -5.72 -8.18 9.07
C PRO A 75 -6.66 -9.24 9.66
N SER A 76 -6.71 -9.36 10.99
CA SER A 76 -7.55 -10.38 11.65
C SER A 76 -9.01 -9.98 11.74
N SER A 77 -9.27 -8.70 11.95
CA SER A 77 -10.61 -8.17 12.19
C SER A 77 -10.57 -6.68 11.87
N PRO A 78 -10.56 -6.31 10.59
CA PRO A 78 -10.58 -4.92 10.18
C PRO A 78 -11.87 -4.26 10.67
N LEU A 79 -11.78 -3.00 11.09
CA LEU A 79 -12.98 -2.25 11.45
C LEU A 79 -13.85 -2.03 10.21
N ASP A 80 -15.16 -2.15 10.36
CA ASP A 80 -16.14 -1.99 9.28
C ASP A 80 -16.95 -0.70 9.49
N HIS A 81 -16.26 0.43 9.34
CA HIS A 81 -16.88 1.74 9.32
C HIS A 81 -16.18 2.62 8.28
N TRP A 82 -16.80 3.74 7.93
CA TRP A 82 -16.17 4.73 7.05
C TRP A 82 -15.92 6.01 7.83
N VAL A 83 -14.74 6.58 7.64
CA VAL A 83 -14.39 7.89 8.18
C VAL A 83 -14.46 8.89 7.03
N SER A 84 -15.12 10.02 7.26
CA SER A 84 -15.20 11.12 6.29
C SER A 84 -14.36 12.29 6.79
N GLY A 85 -13.66 12.95 5.87
CA GLY A 85 -12.84 14.11 6.17
C GLY A 85 -11.70 14.29 5.19
N GLN A 86 -10.86 15.29 5.45
CA GLN A 86 -9.64 15.55 4.69
C GLN A 86 -8.45 15.02 5.48
N ILE A 87 -7.59 14.26 4.81
CA ILE A 87 -6.32 13.78 5.38
C ILE A 87 -5.22 14.65 4.77
N LEU A 88 -4.47 15.33 5.64
CA LEU A 88 -3.36 16.17 5.23
C LEU A 88 -2.11 15.33 4.94
N GLU A 89 -1.13 15.94 4.28
CA GLU A 89 0.13 15.27 3.98
C GLU A 89 0.87 14.77 5.21
N SER A 90 0.95 15.62 6.24
CA SER A 90 1.54 15.24 7.53
C SER A 90 0.86 14.02 8.14
N ASP A 91 -0.46 13.90 7.97
CA ASP A 91 -1.25 12.83 8.57
C ASP A 91 -1.02 11.50 7.85
N TYR A 92 -1.08 11.47 6.50
CA TYR A 92 -0.84 10.21 5.78
C TYR A 92 0.62 9.75 5.86
N ARG A 93 1.58 10.67 5.98
CA ARG A 93 2.99 10.32 6.21
C ARG A 93 3.20 9.75 7.61
N SER A 94 2.61 10.37 8.63
CA SER A 94 2.65 9.84 10.01
C SER A 94 1.99 8.45 10.10
N MET A 95 0.83 8.28 9.47
CA MET A 95 0.18 6.97 9.35
C MET A 95 1.07 5.96 8.62
N ALA A 96 1.77 6.37 7.56
CA ALA A 96 2.61 5.47 6.76
C ALA A 96 3.72 4.87 7.63
N GLY A 97 4.43 5.70 8.40
CA GLY A 97 5.45 5.23 9.34
C GLY A 97 4.89 4.26 10.39
N ASN A 98 3.72 4.57 10.96
CA ASN A 98 3.08 3.69 11.94
C ASN A 98 2.65 2.34 11.36
N ILE A 99 2.10 2.33 10.13
CA ILE A 99 1.66 1.12 9.43
C ILE A 99 2.87 0.27 9.04
N LYS A 100 3.92 0.89 8.47
CA LYS A 100 5.19 0.23 8.14
C LYS A 100 5.75 -0.50 9.37
N ASN A 101 5.95 0.23 10.48
CA ASN A 101 6.51 -0.31 11.71
C ASN A 101 5.66 -1.46 12.28
N TYR A 102 4.33 -1.34 12.21
CA TYR A 102 3.42 -2.39 12.63
C TYR A 102 3.60 -3.66 11.78
N ILE A 103 3.63 -3.51 10.45
CA ILE A 103 3.78 -4.63 9.52
C ILE A 103 5.15 -5.30 9.70
N GLU A 104 6.22 -4.53 9.84
CA GLU A 104 7.57 -5.09 10.02
C GLU A 104 7.68 -5.91 11.30
N SER A 105 7.04 -5.44 12.38
CA SER A 105 7.05 -6.10 13.70
C SER A 105 6.15 -7.33 13.77
N HIS A 106 5.00 -7.32 13.10
CA HIS A 106 3.96 -8.36 13.25
C HIS A 106 3.79 -9.25 12.00
N LYS A 107 4.47 -8.93 10.90
CA LYS A 107 4.33 -9.57 9.57
C LYS A 107 2.86 -9.66 9.13
N LYS A 108 2.10 -8.59 9.41
CA LYS A 108 0.66 -8.55 9.28
C LYS A 108 0.14 -7.13 9.10
N ALA A 109 -0.84 -6.94 8.22
CA ALA A 109 -1.51 -5.66 8.07
C ALA A 109 -2.36 -5.28 9.30
N PRO A 110 -2.35 -4.01 9.72
CA PRO A 110 -3.14 -3.57 10.85
C PRO A 110 -4.64 -3.56 10.51
N ASN A 111 -5.48 -3.76 11.52
CA ASN A 111 -6.95 -3.65 11.37
C ASN A 111 -7.40 -2.21 11.09
N TYR A 112 -6.62 -1.23 11.57
CA TYR A 112 -6.83 0.21 11.41
C TYR A 112 -5.52 0.97 11.69
N ALA A 113 -5.44 2.24 11.28
CA ALA A 113 -4.41 3.18 11.73
C ALA A 113 -5.06 4.39 12.41
N ASN A 114 -4.34 5.05 13.31
CA ASN A 114 -4.81 6.27 13.96
C ASN A 114 -4.49 7.49 13.10
N SER A 115 -5.44 8.41 13.00
CA SER A 115 -5.30 9.71 12.33
C SER A 115 -5.96 10.81 13.15
N ALA A 116 -5.83 12.07 12.72
CA ALA A 116 -6.59 13.18 13.28
C ALA A 116 -8.13 13.01 13.17
N LEU A 117 -8.59 12.18 12.22
CA LEU A 117 -10.01 11.86 12.03
C LEU A 117 -10.46 10.62 12.83
N GLY A 118 -9.59 10.08 13.69
CA GLY A 118 -9.82 8.85 14.44
C GLY A 118 -9.25 7.61 13.77
N LYS A 119 -9.86 6.45 14.06
CA LYS A 119 -9.40 5.15 13.56
C LYS A 119 -9.82 4.95 12.09
N ILE A 120 -8.83 4.93 11.20
CA ILE A 120 -9.02 4.67 9.78
C ILE A 120 -8.93 3.17 9.52
N PRO A 121 -10.00 2.52 9.04
CA PRO A 121 -10.04 1.07 8.86
C PRO A 121 -9.19 0.60 7.68
N TYR A 122 -8.73 -0.65 7.75
CA TYR A 122 -7.86 -1.25 6.73
C TYR A 122 -8.32 -1.04 5.27
N PRO A 123 -9.58 -1.31 4.87
CA PRO A 123 -10.01 -1.07 3.49
C PRO A 123 -9.86 0.39 3.06
N MET A 124 -10.07 1.32 4.00
CA MET A 124 -9.90 2.75 3.73
C MET A 124 -8.42 3.13 3.64
N LEU A 125 -7.53 2.51 4.44
CA LEU A 125 -6.08 2.69 4.30
C LEU A 125 -5.62 2.31 2.89
N ILE A 126 -6.04 1.13 2.39
CA ILE A 126 -5.74 0.70 1.01
C ILE A 126 -6.19 1.77 0.01
N TYR A 127 -7.43 2.25 0.15
CA TYR A 127 -7.96 3.24 -0.78
C TYR A 127 -7.21 4.58 -0.71
N ILE A 128 -6.83 5.04 0.48
CA ILE A 128 -6.07 6.28 0.67
C ILE A 128 -4.72 6.17 -0.03
N TYR A 129 -3.93 5.13 0.28
CA TYR A 129 -2.61 4.97 -0.32
C TYR A 129 -2.68 4.69 -1.82
N ALA A 130 -3.66 3.92 -2.29
CA ALA A 130 -3.90 3.76 -3.73
C ALA A 130 -4.16 5.10 -4.42
N ARG A 131 -4.94 6.00 -3.80
CA ARG A 131 -5.19 7.35 -4.34
C ARG A 131 -3.96 8.24 -4.33
N ILE A 132 -3.13 8.17 -3.30
CA ILE A 132 -1.91 8.98 -3.20
C ILE A 132 -0.93 8.58 -4.31
N TRP A 133 -0.63 7.28 -4.43
CA TRP A 133 0.29 6.77 -5.44
C TRP A 133 -0.22 6.95 -6.88
N ALA A 134 -1.52 6.79 -7.09
CA ALA A 134 -2.18 7.16 -8.33
C ALA A 134 -1.99 8.65 -8.71
N PHE A 135 -2.07 9.54 -7.73
CA PHE A 135 -1.87 10.98 -7.94
C PHE A 135 -0.41 11.33 -8.24
N MET A 136 0.55 10.64 -7.61
CA MET A 136 1.98 10.87 -7.83
C MET A 136 2.42 10.57 -9.27
N GLY A 137 1.92 9.49 -9.89
CA GLY A 137 2.23 9.16 -11.28
C GLY A 137 1.47 9.95 -12.35
N SER A 138 0.71 10.98 -11.96
CA SER A 138 -0.03 11.85 -12.90
C SER A 138 0.74 13.12 -13.32
N TYR A 139 1.99 13.29 -12.88
CA TYR A 139 2.88 14.43 -13.14
C TYR A 139 4.22 13.97 -13.71
#